data_AF-A0A353T5X1-F1
#
_entry.id   AF-A0A353T5X1-F1
#
_cell.length_a   1.000
_cell.length_b   1.000
_cell.length_c   1.000
_cell.angle_alpha   90.00
_cell.angle_beta   90.00
_cell.angle_gamma   90.00
#
_symmetry.space_group_name_H-M   'P 1'
#
loop_
_entity.id
_entity.type
_entity.pdbx_description
1 polymer ?
#
loop_
_entity_poly.entity_id
_entity_poly.type
_entity_poly.pdbx_seq_one_letter_code
_entity_poly.pdbx_strand_id
1 'polypeptide(L)'
;MSPKYRFHDGEIRYGFIKPAIDAHTLGINAAAELLRTCGCDVIIAEDSVAEAMNDYLYEVKRQVAVDWMIRENINRLGISYRLDRNDAVRMMGYLLEQMRKNRLLHYQGGPVDAVYFAGLPEACQLMEQEFDGLVRVFRGGESDRETLGMLGVPEEKIPMEIREGSRYDEARMGFGRQIVASREYRKWEPADPPDYPDYGTERDTVEKRLNARKGARGSVPLTRAHVGPYSSEVSREENVKEFLSWVKTLAGDRYLDIISIGSSQLTQSDFGGDWDSKVNGGGVPIHSPEEYRMVWEASRPLFLRTYAGTRDIPALARMYEETIHICWHALSLWWFNRLDGRGPYDVYTNLKQHIETIRYIAGTNKLFEANVSHHFAFRGADDVTYIVSAYLAAKLAKK
;
A
#
# COMPACT_ATOMS: atom_id res chain seq x y z
N MET A 1 -16.81 16.06 41.49
CA MET A 1 -16.07 16.86 40.49
C MET A 1 -14.61 16.88 40.88
N SER A 2 -13.74 16.20 40.12
CA SER A 2 -12.29 16.20 40.37
C SER A 2 -11.63 17.11 39.32
N PRO A 3 -10.85 18.12 39.70
CA PRO A 3 -10.33 19.13 38.79
C PRO A 3 -9.02 18.62 38.17
N LYS A 4 -9.09 17.90 37.05
CA LYS A 4 -7.85 17.49 36.35
C LYS A 4 -7.69 17.98 34.92
N TYR A 5 -8.72 18.56 34.31
CA TYR A 5 -8.57 19.09 32.95
C TYR A 5 -9.43 20.35 32.82
N ARG A 6 -8.77 21.52 32.81
CA ARG A 6 -9.36 22.77 32.32
C ARG A 6 -9.18 22.75 30.81
N PHE A 7 -10.28 22.72 30.07
CA PHE A 7 -10.25 22.74 28.61
C PHE A 7 -10.44 24.18 28.13
N HIS A 8 -9.50 24.64 27.30
CA HIS A 8 -9.55 25.94 26.62
C HIS A 8 -10.50 25.85 25.40
N ASP A 9 -11.22 26.94 25.12
CA ASP A 9 -11.83 27.24 23.80
C ASP A 9 -10.71 27.48 22.75
N GLY A 10 -9.85 26.48 22.53
CA GLY A 10 -8.70 26.53 21.62
C GLY A 10 -9.03 26.09 20.19
N GLU A 11 -8.13 26.38 19.26
CA GLU A 11 -8.17 25.84 17.89
C GLU A 11 -8.17 24.31 17.92
N ILE A 12 -9.05 23.69 17.13
CA ILE A 12 -9.19 22.23 17.02
C ILE A 12 -7.86 21.62 16.59
N ARG A 13 -7.34 20.68 17.38
CA ARG A 13 -6.15 19.90 17.04
C ARG A 13 -6.49 18.50 16.58
N TYR A 14 -6.00 18.14 15.40
CA TYR A 14 -6.08 16.81 14.82
C TYR A 14 -4.86 15.99 15.21
N GLY A 15 -5.09 14.79 15.72
CA GLY A 15 -4.06 13.81 16.01
C GLY A 15 -4.22 12.60 15.10
N PHE A 16 -3.16 12.23 14.37
CA PHE A 16 -3.19 11.05 13.52
C PHE A 16 -2.20 9.97 13.97
N ILE A 17 -2.67 8.72 14.00
CA ILE A 17 -1.87 7.56 14.37
C ILE A 17 -1.85 6.57 13.19
N LYS A 18 -0.68 6.02 12.91
CA LYS A 18 -0.49 4.89 12.01
C LYS A 18 0.41 3.87 12.71
N PRO A 19 -0.05 2.63 12.97
CA PRO A 19 0.78 1.58 13.57
C PRO A 19 2.11 1.42 12.82
N ALA A 20 3.20 1.20 13.54
CA ALA A 20 4.54 1.15 12.95
C ALA A 20 4.70 0.03 11.91
N ILE A 21 3.96 -1.08 12.08
CA ILE A 21 3.96 -2.19 11.13
C ILE A 21 3.36 -1.83 9.76
N ASP A 22 2.46 -0.85 9.70
CA ASP A 22 1.87 -0.43 8.43
C ASP A 22 2.79 0.54 7.69
N ALA A 23 3.34 0.11 6.54
CA ALA A 23 4.22 0.95 5.74
C ALA A 23 3.49 2.05 4.94
N HIS A 24 2.16 2.09 4.94
CA HIS A 24 1.38 3.03 4.13
C HIS A 24 1.22 4.40 4.81
N THR A 25 2.01 5.38 4.37
CA THR A 25 2.03 6.75 4.94
C THR A 25 1.40 7.81 4.04
N LEU A 26 1.11 7.51 2.77
CA LEU A 26 0.68 8.52 1.81
C LEU A 26 -0.64 9.19 2.22
N GLY A 27 -1.65 8.40 2.60
CA GLY A 27 -2.98 8.93 2.94
C GLY A 27 -2.96 9.83 4.18
N ILE A 28 -2.31 9.39 5.25
CA ILE A 28 -2.17 10.15 6.51
C ILE A 28 -1.39 11.45 6.30
N ASN A 29 -0.33 11.44 5.48
CA ASN A 29 0.44 12.65 5.16
C ASN A 29 -0.36 13.61 4.28
N ALA A 30 -1.07 13.11 3.27
CA ALA A 30 -1.93 13.94 2.42
C ALA A 30 -3.05 14.62 3.22
N ALA A 31 -3.73 13.87 4.10
CA ALA A 31 -4.77 14.42 4.98
C ALA A 31 -4.20 15.49 5.92
N ALA A 32 -3.01 15.27 6.49
CA ALA A 32 -2.34 16.24 7.35
C ALA A 32 -1.99 17.53 6.60
N GLU A 33 -1.44 17.44 5.38
CA GLU A 33 -1.12 18.62 4.56
C GLU A 33 -2.36 19.37 4.11
N LEU A 34 -3.44 18.68 3.73
CA LEU A 34 -4.73 19.32 3.39
C LEU A 34 -5.27 20.13 4.57
N LEU A 35 -5.27 19.54 5.78
CA LEU A 35 -5.70 20.22 6.99
C LEU A 35 -4.83 21.43 7.33
N ARG A 36 -3.50 21.30 7.23
CA ARG A 36 -2.54 22.42 7.43
C ARG A 36 -2.76 23.55 6.45
N THR A 37 -3.04 23.22 5.18
CA THR A 37 -3.35 24.20 4.13
C THR A 37 -4.63 24.98 4.46
N CYS A 38 -5.58 24.36 5.17
CA CYS A 38 -6.79 25.02 5.68
C CYS A 38 -6.58 25.76 7.02
N GLY A 39 -5.33 25.88 7.49
CA GLY A 39 -4.99 26.52 8.76
C GLY A 39 -5.39 25.73 10.00
N CYS A 40 -5.55 24.40 9.90
CA CYS A 40 -5.82 23.54 11.05
C CYS A 40 -4.52 23.07 11.72
N ASP A 41 -4.55 22.86 13.04
CA ASP A 41 -3.43 22.29 13.78
C ASP A 41 -3.44 20.75 13.70
N VAL A 42 -2.32 20.16 13.30
CA VAL A 42 -2.21 18.72 13.02
C VAL A 42 -0.89 18.15 13.50
N ILE A 43 -0.99 17.11 14.32
CA ILE A 43 0.14 16.30 14.78
C ILE A 43 -0.02 14.84 14.35
N ILE A 44 1.06 14.27 13.82
CA ILE A 44 1.18 12.83 13.55
C ILE A 44 1.97 12.23 14.70
N ALA A 45 1.48 11.13 15.26
CA ALA A 45 2.07 10.49 16.43
C ALA A 45 3.50 10.01 16.18
N GLU A 46 4.36 10.16 17.20
CA GLU A 46 5.75 9.71 17.17
C GLU A 46 5.88 8.17 17.15
N ASP A 47 7.09 7.70 16.82
CA ASP A 47 7.40 6.27 16.67
C ASP A 47 7.00 5.44 17.90
N SER A 48 7.16 5.97 19.12
CA SER A 48 6.78 5.25 20.35
C SER A 48 5.28 4.94 20.44
N VAL A 49 4.43 5.85 19.94
CA VAL A 49 2.98 5.66 19.88
C VAL A 49 2.63 4.70 18.73
N ALA A 50 3.27 4.86 17.58
CA ALA A 50 3.09 3.98 16.43
C ALA A 50 3.48 2.52 16.75
N GLU A 51 4.59 2.31 17.44
CA GLU A 51 5.05 1.00 17.92
C GLU A 51 4.09 0.43 18.97
N ALA A 52 3.62 1.25 19.91
CA ALA A 52 2.65 0.81 20.91
C ALA A 52 1.34 0.31 20.26
N MET A 53 0.91 0.92 19.16
CA MET A 53 -0.28 0.49 18.44
C MET A 53 -0.12 -0.81 17.65
N ASN A 54 1.09 -1.31 17.41
CA ASN A 54 1.28 -2.68 16.91
C ASN A 54 0.79 -3.71 17.94
N ASP A 55 0.99 -3.39 19.22
CA ASP A 55 0.72 -4.26 20.37
C ASP A 55 -0.61 -3.89 21.07
N TYR A 56 -1.61 -3.45 20.29
CA TYR A 56 -2.85 -2.86 20.82
C TYR A 56 -3.64 -3.78 21.78
N LEU A 57 -3.39 -5.09 21.78
CA LEU A 57 -4.00 -6.04 22.72
C LEU A 57 -3.58 -5.80 24.18
N TYR A 58 -2.40 -5.24 24.42
CA TYR A 58 -1.88 -4.99 25.76
C TYR A 58 -2.33 -3.61 26.27
N GLU A 59 -2.98 -3.55 27.44
CA GLU A 59 -3.52 -2.31 28.00
C GLU A 59 -2.46 -1.22 28.21
N VAL A 60 -1.27 -1.62 28.68
CA VAL A 60 -0.14 -0.71 28.88
C VAL A 60 0.27 -0.01 27.58
N LYS A 61 0.18 -0.71 26.45
CA LYS A 61 0.50 -0.18 25.12
C LYS A 61 -0.57 0.79 24.64
N ARG A 62 -1.85 0.48 24.85
CA ARG A 62 -2.94 1.43 24.57
C ARG A 62 -2.86 2.70 25.41
N GLN A 63 -2.40 2.58 26.65
CA GLN A 63 -2.23 3.74 27.52
C GLN A 63 -1.19 4.73 26.96
N VAL A 64 -0.15 4.26 26.26
CA VAL A 64 0.80 5.15 25.57
C VAL A 64 0.10 6.06 24.56
N ALA A 65 -0.82 5.51 23.75
CA ALA A 65 -1.59 6.29 22.79
C ALA A 65 -2.54 7.29 23.47
N VAL A 66 -3.18 6.88 24.57
CA VAL A 66 -4.06 7.76 25.36
C VAL A 66 -3.29 8.89 26.04
N ASP A 67 -2.13 8.60 26.62
CA ASP A 67 -1.27 9.58 27.28
C ASP A 67 -0.76 10.60 26.26
N TRP A 68 -0.44 10.15 25.05
CA TRP A 68 -0.13 11.02 23.91
C TRP A 68 -1.31 11.94 23.56
N MET A 69 -2.54 11.41 23.43
CA MET A 69 -3.73 12.23 23.15
C MET A 69 -3.94 13.34 24.19
N ILE A 70 -3.73 13.00 25.47
CA ILE A 70 -3.87 13.94 26.59
C ILE A 70 -2.75 14.99 26.54
N ARG A 71 -1.50 14.54 26.40
CA ARG A 71 -0.32 15.41 26.37
C ARG A 71 -0.40 16.44 25.25
N GLU A 72 -0.85 16.01 24.07
CA GLU A 72 -0.94 16.84 22.88
C GLU A 72 -2.27 17.60 22.75
N ASN A 73 -3.21 17.42 23.68
CA ASN A 73 -4.56 18.02 23.66
C ASN A 73 -5.33 17.73 22.37
N ILE A 74 -5.41 16.46 21.97
CA ILE A 74 -6.10 16.05 20.73
C ILE A 74 -7.63 16.19 20.87
N ASN A 75 -8.26 16.86 19.90
CA ASN A 75 -9.71 16.97 19.79
C ASN A 75 -10.31 16.01 18.75
N ARG A 76 -9.53 15.71 17.71
CA ARG A 76 -9.97 14.90 16.57
C ARG A 76 -8.94 13.84 16.29
N LEU A 77 -9.29 12.57 16.52
CA LEU A 77 -8.36 11.45 16.39
C LEU A 77 -8.60 10.72 15.08
N GLY A 78 -7.58 10.52 14.25
CA GLY A 78 -7.65 9.64 13.09
C GLY A 78 -6.64 8.50 13.15
N ILE A 79 -7.05 7.32 12.71
CA ILE A 79 -6.18 6.14 12.58
C ILE A 79 -6.11 5.70 11.14
N SER A 80 -4.91 5.42 10.63
CA SER A 80 -4.69 4.86 9.29
C SER A 80 -4.12 3.44 9.41
N TYR A 81 -4.82 2.44 8.87
CA TYR A 81 -4.37 1.05 8.85
C TYR A 81 -4.92 0.26 7.64
N ARG A 82 -4.03 -0.38 6.86
CA ARG A 82 -4.35 -1.01 5.56
C ARG A 82 -3.94 -2.48 5.41
N LEU A 83 -3.52 -3.14 6.48
CA LEU A 83 -2.92 -4.48 6.36
C LEU A 83 -3.95 -5.61 6.44
N ASP A 84 -4.88 -5.54 7.39
CA ASP A 84 -5.93 -6.54 7.60
C ASP A 84 -7.21 -5.87 8.11
N ARG A 85 -8.37 -6.36 7.65
CA ARG A 85 -9.68 -5.75 7.96
C ARG A 85 -10.15 -6.03 9.39
N ASN A 86 -9.83 -7.20 9.94
CA ASN A 86 -10.29 -7.61 11.26
C ASN A 86 -9.38 -7.00 12.34
N ASP A 87 -8.06 -6.97 12.10
CA ASP A 87 -7.11 -6.25 12.95
C ASP A 87 -7.45 -4.76 13.04
N ALA A 88 -7.88 -4.15 11.94
CA ALA A 88 -8.34 -2.76 11.94
C ALA A 88 -9.47 -2.52 12.95
N VAL A 89 -10.54 -3.33 12.88
CA VAL A 89 -11.72 -3.20 13.72
C VAL A 89 -11.38 -3.49 15.18
N ARG A 90 -10.61 -4.56 15.45
CA ARG A 90 -10.16 -4.90 16.81
C ARG A 90 -9.32 -3.78 17.42
N MET A 91 -8.32 -3.28 16.68
CA MET A 91 -7.46 -2.19 17.12
C MET A 91 -8.26 -0.95 17.50
N MET A 92 -9.24 -0.60 16.67
CA MET A 92 -10.13 0.52 16.94
C MET A 92 -10.96 0.30 18.20
N GLY A 93 -11.58 -0.89 18.34
CA GLY A 93 -12.42 -1.22 19.48
C GLY A 93 -11.67 -1.16 20.80
N TYR A 94 -10.49 -1.76 20.87
CA TYR A 94 -9.66 -1.72 22.07
C TYR A 94 -9.17 -0.30 22.41
N LEU A 95 -8.82 0.51 21.40
CA LEU A 95 -8.42 1.90 21.65
C LEU A 95 -9.61 2.74 22.16
N LEU A 96 -10.78 2.62 21.54
CA LEU A 96 -12.00 3.32 21.98
C LEU A 96 -12.38 2.92 23.41
N GLU A 97 -12.24 1.64 23.77
CA GLU A 97 -12.45 1.19 25.14
C GLU A 97 -11.47 1.89 26.11
N GLN A 98 -10.20 2.02 25.74
CA GLN A 98 -9.19 2.70 26.56
C GLN A 98 -9.48 4.21 26.68
N MET A 99 -9.89 4.85 25.58
CA MET A 99 -10.32 6.25 25.59
C MET A 99 -11.53 6.45 26.51
N ARG A 100 -12.49 5.51 26.48
CA ARG A 100 -13.68 5.54 27.33
C ARG A 100 -13.34 5.39 28.82
N LYS A 101 -12.41 4.49 29.16
CA LYS A 101 -11.89 4.34 30.54
C LYS A 101 -11.26 5.62 31.06
N ASN A 102 -10.55 6.35 30.19
CA ASN A 102 -9.90 7.62 30.50
C ASN A 102 -10.81 8.86 30.34
N ARG A 103 -12.09 8.67 30.00
CA ARG A 103 -13.08 9.74 29.79
C ARG A 103 -12.68 10.77 28.74
N LEU A 104 -12.05 10.32 27.64
CA LEU A 104 -11.60 11.22 26.58
C LEU A 104 -12.69 11.61 25.58
N LEU A 105 -13.76 10.85 25.47
CA LEU A 105 -14.79 11.05 24.46
C LEU A 105 -15.74 12.19 24.87
N HIS A 106 -16.19 13.00 23.90
CA HIS A 106 -16.99 14.20 24.16
C HIS A 106 -18.29 13.94 24.92
N TYR A 107 -18.98 12.83 24.64
CA TYR A 107 -20.20 12.45 25.38
C TYR A 107 -19.93 12.12 26.86
N GLN A 108 -18.67 11.92 27.26
CA GLN A 108 -18.23 11.76 28.65
C GLN A 108 -17.74 13.08 29.28
N GLY A 109 -17.81 14.19 28.54
CA GLY A 109 -17.20 15.47 28.88
C GLY A 109 -15.70 15.56 28.58
N GLY A 110 -15.17 14.65 27.75
CA GLY A 110 -13.78 14.66 27.30
C GLY A 110 -13.53 15.56 26.08
N PRO A 111 -12.25 15.74 25.67
CA PRO A 111 -11.87 16.67 24.60
C PRO A 111 -12.09 16.12 23.18
N VAL A 112 -12.24 14.81 22.99
CA VAL A 112 -12.30 14.18 21.66
C VAL A 112 -13.73 14.18 21.13
N ASP A 113 -14.02 15.04 20.15
CA ASP A 113 -15.34 15.24 19.57
C ASP A 113 -15.61 14.41 18.31
N ALA A 114 -14.55 13.95 17.63
CA ALA A 114 -14.66 13.10 16.46
C ALA A 114 -13.50 12.10 16.38
N VAL A 115 -13.84 10.91 15.88
CA VAL A 115 -12.88 9.83 15.66
C VAL A 115 -13.02 9.32 14.24
N TYR A 116 -11.87 9.11 13.60
CA TYR A 116 -11.76 8.78 12.18
C TYR A 116 -10.94 7.51 11.96
N PHE A 117 -11.27 6.78 10.91
CA PHE A 117 -10.49 5.64 10.46
C PHE A 117 -10.29 5.65 8.95
N ALA A 118 -9.08 5.42 8.48
CA ALA A 118 -8.76 5.27 7.07
C ALA A 118 -8.12 3.89 6.82
N GLY A 119 -8.63 3.14 5.84
CA GLY A 119 -8.17 1.76 5.64
C GLY A 119 -8.68 1.08 4.37
N LEU A 120 -8.68 -0.25 4.37
CA LEU A 120 -9.26 -1.05 3.30
C LEU A 120 -10.79 -0.83 3.23
N PRO A 121 -11.42 -0.82 2.04
CA PRO A 121 -12.87 -0.61 1.93
C PRO A 121 -13.71 -1.57 2.78
N GLU A 122 -13.32 -2.85 2.85
CA GLU A 122 -13.99 -3.85 3.69
C GLU A 122 -13.82 -3.55 5.18
N ALA A 123 -12.65 -3.06 5.61
CA ALA A 123 -12.40 -2.65 6.99
C ALA A 123 -13.29 -1.45 7.37
N CYS A 124 -13.40 -0.48 6.47
CA CYS A 124 -14.29 0.68 6.65
C CYS A 124 -15.76 0.26 6.79
N GLN A 125 -16.22 -0.68 5.95
CA GLN A 125 -17.59 -1.20 6.04
C GLN A 125 -17.86 -1.89 7.38
N LEU A 126 -16.93 -2.74 7.85
CA LEU A 126 -17.05 -3.39 9.16
C LEU A 126 -17.01 -2.36 10.30
N MET A 127 -16.16 -1.35 10.20
CA MET A 127 -16.05 -0.27 11.18
C MET A 127 -17.36 0.51 11.34
N GLU A 128 -18.04 0.84 10.23
CA GLU A 128 -19.35 1.50 10.27
C GLU A 128 -20.42 0.64 10.94
N GLN A 129 -20.40 -0.67 10.71
CA GLN A 129 -21.34 -1.63 11.31
C GLN A 129 -21.10 -1.83 12.80
N GLU A 130 -19.84 -1.96 13.22
CA GLU A 130 -19.46 -2.28 14.60
C GLU A 130 -19.64 -1.09 15.55
N PHE A 131 -19.35 0.12 15.07
CA PHE A 131 -19.28 1.32 15.93
C PHE A 131 -20.46 2.29 15.74
N ASP A 132 -21.52 1.90 15.02
CA ASP A 132 -22.79 2.64 14.86
C ASP A 132 -22.60 4.16 14.62
N GLY A 133 -21.69 4.50 13.70
CA GLY A 133 -21.38 5.89 13.32
C GLY A 133 -20.50 6.68 14.30
N LEU A 134 -20.04 6.09 15.41
CA LEU A 134 -19.05 6.71 16.32
C LEU A 134 -17.71 6.99 15.62
N VAL A 135 -17.35 6.15 14.64
CA VAL A 135 -16.12 6.27 13.84
C VAL A 135 -16.51 6.63 12.42
N ARG A 136 -16.01 7.77 11.93
CA ARG A 136 -16.16 8.17 10.52
C ARG A 136 -15.05 7.55 9.69
N VAL A 137 -15.39 6.95 8.55
CA VAL A 137 -14.44 6.15 7.77
C VAL A 137 -14.03 6.81 6.46
N PHE A 138 -12.79 6.56 6.04
CA PHE A 138 -12.21 6.94 4.76
C PHE A 138 -11.73 5.67 4.05
N ARG A 139 -12.40 5.29 2.96
CA ARG A 139 -12.10 4.06 2.21
C ARG A 139 -11.10 4.27 1.08
N GLY A 140 -10.77 5.53 0.79
CA GLY A 140 -9.94 5.93 -0.33
C GLY A 140 -10.77 6.23 -1.58
N GLY A 141 -10.33 7.24 -2.32
CA GLY A 141 -10.99 7.71 -3.54
C GLY A 141 -11.91 8.92 -3.32
N GLU A 142 -12.04 9.39 -2.08
CA GLU A 142 -12.59 10.71 -1.76
C GLU A 142 -11.73 11.80 -2.38
N SER A 143 -12.36 12.86 -2.91
CA SER A 143 -11.64 14.06 -3.33
C SER A 143 -11.10 14.83 -2.11
N ASP A 144 -10.15 15.73 -2.34
CA ASP A 144 -9.59 16.60 -1.29
C ASP A 144 -10.68 17.38 -0.55
N ARG A 145 -11.66 17.90 -1.29
CA ARG A 145 -12.81 18.64 -0.73
C ARG A 145 -13.72 17.75 0.13
N GLU A 146 -14.06 16.56 -0.37
CA GLU A 146 -14.86 15.58 0.40
C GLU A 146 -14.11 15.18 1.68
N THR A 147 -12.81 14.95 1.58
CA THR A 147 -11.95 14.59 2.70
C THR A 147 -11.96 15.66 3.78
N LEU A 148 -11.74 16.93 3.41
CA LEU A 148 -11.78 18.08 4.32
C LEU A 148 -13.17 18.25 4.97
N GLY A 149 -14.24 18.12 4.18
CA GLY A 149 -15.62 18.17 4.70
C GLY A 149 -15.91 17.05 5.71
N MET A 150 -15.48 15.83 5.44
CA MET A 150 -15.64 14.68 6.34
C MET A 150 -14.84 14.85 7.65
N LEU A 151 -13.62 15.40 7.54
CA LEU A 151 -12.79 15.82 8.68
C LEU A 151 -13.39 17.02 9.45
N GLY A 152 -14.46 17.63 8.94
CA GLY A 152 -15.19 18.70 9.61
C GLY A 152 -14.52 20.06 9.49
N VAL A 153 -13.81 20.31 8.39
CA VAL A 153 -13.31 21.64 8.02
C VAL A 153 -14.45 22.46 7.41
N PRO A 154 -14.72 23.69 7.91
CA PRO A 154 -15.72 24.57 7.32
C PRO A 154 -15.39 24.92 5.87
N GLU A 155 -16.39 24.98 5.00
CA GLU A 155 -16.22 25.25 3.56
C GLU A 155 -15.54 26.60 3.30
N GLU A 156 -15.71 27.58 4.19
CA GLU A 156 -15.09 28.90 4.10
C GLU A 156 -13.57 28.89 4.36
N LYS A 157 -13.06 27.84 5.03
CA LYS A 157 -11.63 27.65 5.28
C LYS A 157 -10.92 26.86 4.16
N ILE A 158 -11.67 26.31 3.20
CA ILE A 158 -11.11 25.50 2.11
C ILE A 158 -10.63 26.44 0.98
N PRO A 159 -9.32 26.43 0.62
CA PRO A 159 -8.77 27.21 -0.49
C PRO A 159 -9.50 26.99 -1.82
N MET A 160 -9.55 28.04 -2.65
CA MET A 160 -10.26 27.99 -3.94
C MET A 160 -9.66 26.97 -4.91
N GLU A 161 -8.34 26.80 -4.90
CA GLU A 161 -7.60 25.89 -5.76
C GLU A 161 -8.01 24.43 -5.50
N ILE A 162 -8.21 24.05 -4.23
CA ILE A 162 -8.69 22.72 -3.82
C ILE A 162 -10.13 22.52 -4.31
N ARG A 163 -10.97 23.56 -4.22
CA ARG A 163 -12.36 23.52 -4.68
C ARG A 163 -12.45 23.36 -6.21
N GLU A 164 -11.55 23.98 -6.96
CA GLU A 164 -11.50 23.87 -8.42
C GLU A 164 -10.91 22.54 -8.89
N GLY A 165 -9.84 22.04 -8.26
CA GLY A 165 -9.25 20.73 -8.55
C GLY A 165 -10.26 19.57 -8.40
N SER A 166 -11.14 19.68 -7.41
CA SER A 166 -12.23 18.73 -7.17
C SER A 166 -13.17 18.55 -8.38
N ARG A 167 -13.34 19.57 -9.24
CA ARG A 167 -14.21 19.46 -10.45
C ARG A 167 -13.68 18.46 -11.46
N TYR A 168 -12.35 18.39 -11.65
CA TYR A 168 -11.74 17.42 -12.56
C TYR A 168 -11.93 15.99 -12.02
N ASP A 169 -11.72 15.79 -10.72
CA ASP A 169 -11.93 14.51 -10.08
C ASP A 169 -13.40 14.07 -10.12
N GLU A 170 -14.34 14.98 -9.86
CA GLU A 170 -15.78 14.73 -9.98
C GLU A 170 -16.16 14.32 -11.41
N ALA A 171 -15.63 14.99 -12.42
CA ALA A 171 -15.86 14.64 -13.82
C ALA A 171 -15.29 13.26 -14.16
N ARG A 172 -14.06 12.96 -13.72
CA ARG A 172 -13.42 11.65 -13.88
C ARG A 172 -14.23 10.54 -13.20
N MET A 173 -14.71 10.78 -11.98
CA MET A 173 -15.56 9.83 -11.25
C MET A 173 -16.93 9.66 -11.91
N GLY A 174 -17.53 10.75 -12.41
CA GLY A 174 -18.76 10.71 -13.20
C GLY A 174 -18.62 9.83 -14.44
N PHE A 175 -17.53 10.00 -15.18
CA PHE A 175 -17.19 9.14 -16.33
C PHE A 175 -17.02 7.67 -15.93
N GLY A 176 -16.31 7.38 -14.84
CA GLY A 176 -16.17 6.01 -14.32
C GLY A 176 -17.52 5.37 -13.96
N ARG A 177 -18.41 6.11 -13.31
CA ARG A 177 -19.79 5.66 -13.00
C ARG A 177 -20.59 5.37 -14.27
N GLN A 178 -20.45 6.18 -15.31
CA GLN A 178 -21.09 5.94 -16.61
C GLN A 178 -20.60 4.63 -17.25
N ILE A 179 -19.30 4.35 -17.21
CA ILE A 179 -18.74 3.08 -17.72
C ILE A 179 -19.38 1.89 -17.00
N VAL A 180 -19.40 1.90 -15.65
CA VAL A 180 -19.97 0.80 -14.85
C VAL A 180 -21.48 0.65 -15.12
N ALA A 181 -22.22 1.76 -15.15
CA ALA A 181 -23.66 1.77 -15.39
C ALA A 181 -24.02 1.24 -16.78
N SER A 182 -23.22 1.56 -17.80
CA SER A 182 -23.44 1.10 -19.18
C SER A 182 -23.35 -0.41 -19.32
N ARG A 183 -22.55 -1.08 -18.47
CA ARG A 183 -22.19 -2.51 -18.56
C ARG A 183 -21.59 -2.93 -19.91
N GLU A 184 -21.25 -2.00 -20.79
CA GLU A 184 -20.68 -2.28 -22.12
C GLU A 184 -19.37 -3.05 -22.03
N TYR A 185 -18.58 -2.82 -20.98
CA TYR A 185 -17.35 -3.54 -20.68
C TYR A 185 -17.55 -5.06 -20.51
N ARG A 186 -18.77 -5.53 -20.20
CA ARG A 186 -19.06 -6.98 -20.10
C ARG A 186 -19.15 -7.68 -21.45
N LYS A 187 -19.28 -6.92 -22.54
CA LYS A 187 -19.25 -7.45 -23.92
C LYS A 187 -17.82 -7.66 -24.40
N TRP A 188 -16.82 -7.21 -23.64
CA TRP A 188 -15.44 -7.31 -24.02
C TRP A 188 -14.91 -8.69 -23.69
N GLU A 189 -14.45 -9.41 -24.70
CA GLU A 189 -13.86 -10.74 -24.55
C GLU A 189 -12.33 -10.62 -24.52
N PRO A 190 -11.62 -11.56 -23.85
CA PRO A 190 -10.17 -11.54 -23.83
C PRO A 190 -9.64 -11.76 -25.25
N ALA A 191 -8.54 -11.07 -25.57
CA ALA A 191 -7.88 -11.24 -26.86
C ALA A 191 -7.42 -12.69 -27.07
N ASP A 192 -7.35 -13.11 -28.33
CA ASP A 192 -6.76 -14.40 -28.66
C ASP A 192 -5.31 -14.49 -28.19
N PRO A 193 -4.85 -15.66 -27.73
CA PRO A 193 -3.47 -15.84 -27.33
C PRO A 193 -2.53 -15.50 -28.49
N PRO A 194 -1.43 -14.78 -28.23
CA PRO A 194 -0.38 -14.57 -29.23
C PRO A 194 0.12 -15.87 -29.83
N ASP A 195 0.26 -15.91 -31.15
CA ASP A 195 0.76 -17.08 -31.88
C ASP A 195 2.28 -16.99 -32.05
N TYR A 196 3.03 -17.46 -31.05
CA TYR A 196 4.46 -17.73 -31.17
C TYR A 196 4.91 -18.90 -30.27
N PRO A 197 5.94 -19.66 -30.65
CA PRO A 197 6.27 -20.94 -30.01
C PRO A 197 6.59 -20.87 -28.51
N ASP A 198 7.14 -19.75 -28.06
CA ASP A 198 7.58 -19.58 -26.67
C ASP A 198 6.48 -19.05 -25.74
N TYR A 199 5.26 -18.78 -26.22
CA TYR A 199 4.20 -18.15 -25.43
C TYR A 199 3.87 -18.95 -24.17
N GLY A 200 3.96 -18.30 -23.00
CA GLY A 200 3.68 -18.91 -21.70
C GLY A 200 4.68 -19.99 -21.29
N THR A 201 5.87 -20.03 -21.90
CA THR A 201 6.98 -20.92 -21.53
C THR A 201 8.08 -20.16 -20.77
N GLU A 202 9.08 -20.86 -20.26
CA GLU A 202 10.29 -20.25 -19.67
C GLU A 202 11.09 -19.37 -20.65
N ARG A 203 10.90 -19.55 -21.96
CA ARG A 203 11.56 -18.78 -23.03
C ARG A 203 10.74 -17.59 -23.49
N ASP A 204 9.57 -17.38 -22.89
CA ASP A 204 8.73 -16.24 -23.17
C ASP A 204 9.41 -14.95 -22.68
N THR A 205 9.22 -13.86 -23.42
CA THR A 205 9.77 -12.54 -23.04
C THR A 205 8.76 -11.46 -23.33
N VAL A 206 8.80 -10.39 -22.52
CA VAL A 206 7.95 -9.22 -22.70
C VAL A 206 8.07 -8.66 -24.13
N GLU A 207 9.28 -8.64 -24.70
CA GLU A 207 9.53 -8.18 -26.06
C GLU A 207 8.82 -9.03 -27.12
N LYS A 208 8.90 -10.38 -27.02
CA LYS A 208 8.17 -11.28 -27.92
C LYS A 208 6.67 -11.02 -27.86
N ARG A 209 6.11 -10.91 -26.66
CA ARG A 209 4.67 -10.67 -26.48
C ARG A 209 4.23 -9.30 -27.00
N LEU A 210 5.01 -8.24 -26.74
CA LEU A 210 4.77 -6.91 -27.29
C LEU A 210 4.83 -6.90 -28.83
N ASN A 211 5.82 -7.57 -29.42
CA ASN A 211 5.96 -7.63 -30.88
C ASN A 211 4.81 -8.42 -31.53
N ALA A 212 4.40 -9.54 -30.94
CA ALA A 212 3.24 -10.29 -31.39
C ALA A 212 1.95 -9.43 -31.36
N ARG A 213 1.78 -8.59 -30.33
CA ARG A 213 0.63 -7.69 -30.23
C ARG A 213 0.65 -6.50 -31.17
N LYS A 214 1.82 -5.97 -31.56
CA LYS A 214 1.91 -4.86 -32.52
C LYS A 214 1.32 -5.23 -33.90
N GLY A 215 1.40 -6.50 -34.29
CA GLY A 215 0.87 -7.01 -35.57
C GLY A 215 -0.63 -7.34 -35.55
N ALA A 216 -1.28 -7.34 -34.38
CA ALA A 216 -2.68 -7.73 -34.23
C ALA A 216 -3.63 -6.54 -34.43
N ARG A 217 -4.72 -6.76 -35.18
CA ARG A 217 -5.79 -5.76 -35.34
C ARG A 217 -6.50 -5.57 -34.00
N GLY A 218 -6.65 -4.33 -33.53
CA GLY A 218 -7.24 -4.05 -32.21
C GLY A 218 -6.29 -4.29 -31.03
N SER A 219 -4.97 -4.25 -31.28
CA SER A 219 -3.91 -4.36 -30.28
C SER A 219 -4.18 -3.49 -29.04
N VAL A 220 -4.24 -4.14 -27.88
CA VAL A 220 -4.29 -3.49 -26.56
C VAL A 220 -2.96 -3.65 -25.82
N PRO A 221 -2.58 -2.68 -24.96
CA PRO A 221 -1.40 -2.81 -24.12
C PRO A 221 -1.39 -4.11 -23.33
N LEU A 222 -0.20 -4.59 -22.94
CA LEU A 222 -0.12 -5.68 -21.98
C LEU A 222 -0.70 -5.21 -20.64
N THR A 223 -1.61 -6.00 -20.08
CA THR A 223 -2.30 -5.66 -18.84
C THR A 223 -1.63 -6.35 -17.66
N ARG A 224 -1.46 -5.60 -16.57
CA ARG A 224 -0.82 -6.06 -15.33
C ARG A 224 -1.72 -5.80 -14.14
N ALA A 225 -1.89 -6.80 -13.28
CA ALA A 225 -2.49 -6.64 -11.96
C ALA A 225 -1.45 -6.84 -10.86
N HIS A 226 -1.54 -6.06 -9.79
CA HIS A 226 -0.84 -6.34 -8.55
C HIS A 226 -1.75 -7.17 -7.65
N VAL A 227 -1.35 -8.40 -7.33
CA VAL A 227 -2.24 -9.37 -6.69
C VAL A 227 -1.54 -9.99 -5.51
N GLY A 228 -2.14 -9.86 -4.32
CA GLY A 228 -1.63 -10.51 -3.13
C GLY A 228 -2.66 -10.55 -2.01
N PRO A 229 -3.63 -11.48 -2.06
CA PRO A 229 -4.59 -11.65 -0.97
C PRO A 229 -3.86 -12.01 0.32
N TYR A 230 -4.41 -11.54 1.44
CA TYR A 230 -3.91 -11.84 2.76
C TYR A 230 -5.04 -11.75 3.80
N SER A 231 -5.02 -12.67 4.76
CA SER A 231 -5.85 -12.66 5.95
C SER A 231 -5.00 -13.08 7.15
N SER A 232 -5.11 -12.35 8.26
CA SER A 232 -4.45 -12.71 9.52
C SER A 232 -5.15 -13.85 10.27
N GLU A 233 -6.33 -14.29 9.81
CA GLU A 233 -7.15 -15.33 10.47
C GLU A 233 -6.81 -16.75 10.03
N VAL A 234 -6.03 -16.90 8.95
CA VAL A 234 -5.66 -18.20 8.39
C VAL A 234 -4.16 -18.37 8.42
N SER A 235 -3.70 -19.63 8.34
CA SER A 235 -2.28 -19.93 8.32
C SER A 235 -1.57 -19.32 7.11
N ARG A 236 -0.25 -19.22 7.20
CA ARG A 236 0.63 -18.81 6.09
C ARG A 236 0.38 -19.66 4.84
N GLU A 237 0.30 -20.98 5.04
CA GLU A 237 0.08 -21.97 3.99
C GLU A 237 -1.31 -21.81 3.34
N GLU A 238 -2.34 -21.47 4.13
CA GLU A 238 -3.68 -21.19 3.61
C GLU A 238 -3.72 -19.91 2.78
N ASN A 239 -3.04 -18.84 3.21
CA ASN A 239 -2.86 -17.63 2.41
C ASN A 239 -2.19 -17.93 1.05
N VAL A 240 -1.14 -18.76 1.05
CA VAL A 240 -0.47 -19.18 -0.20
C VAL A 240 -1.42 -20.01 -1.08
N LYS A 241 -2.21 -20.92 -0.51
CA LYS A 241 -3.22 -21.71 -1.25
C LYS A 241 -4.30 -20.82 -1.87
N GLU A 242 -4.78 -19.82 -1.13
CA GLU A 242 -5.74 -18.85 -1.65
C GLU A 242 -5.16 -18.07 -2.83
N PHE A 243 -3.93 -17.58 -2.69
CA PHE A 243 -3.26 -16.89 -3.79
C PHE A 243 -3.11 -17.78 -5.03
N LEU A 244 -2.73 -19.05 -4.88
CA LEU A 244 -2.65 -20.00 -6.00
C LEU A 244 -4.00 -20.22 -6.68
N SER A 245 -5.11 -20.22 -5.91
CA SER A 245 -6.46 -20.28 -6.46
C SER A 245 -6.76 -19.04 -7.32
N TRP A 246 -6.45 -17.85 -6.82
CA TRP A 246 -6.64 -16.60 -7.57
C TRP A 246 -5.79 -16.57 -8.84
N VAL A 247 -4.53 -16.99 -8.77
CA VAL A 247 -3.61 -17.06 -9.91
C VAL A 247 -4.16 -17.97 -11.02
N LYS A 248 -4.71 -19.14 -10.67
CA LYS A 248 -5.33 -20.05 -11.65
C LYS A 248 -6.54 -19.43 -12.34
N THR A 249 -7.40 -18.76 -11.58
CA THR A 249 -8.57 -18.05 -12.13
C THR A 249 -8.13 -16.95 -13.09
N LEU A 250 -7.20 -16.09 -12.66
CA LEU A 250 -6.69 -14.99 -13.49
C LEU A 250 -5.99 -15.47 -14.77
N ALA A 251 -5.28 -16.60 -14.71
CA ALA A 251 -4.68 -17.23 -15.87
C ALA A 251 -5.72 -17.80 -16.84
N GLY A 252 -6.78 -18.43 -16.30
CA GLY A 252 -7.89 -18.99 -17.08
C GLY A 252 -8.77 -17.94 -17.77
N ASP A 253 -8.96 -16.78 -17.15
CA ASP A 253 -9.84 -15.73 -17.65
C ASP A 253 -9.24 -14.93 -18.83
N ARG A 254 -7.91 -14.98 -19.03
CA ARG A 254 -7.16 -14.39 -20.16
C ARG A 254 -7.25 -12.86 -20.34
N TYR A 255 -7.79 -12.11 -19.38
CA TYR A 255 -7.80 -10.64 -19.42
C TYR A 255 -6.48 -9.99 -18.96
N LEU A 256 -5.60 -10.76 -18.33
CA LEU A 256 -4.30 -10.32 -17.86
C LEU A 256 -3.18 -10.90 -18.70
N ASP A 257 -2.09 -10.15 -18.81
CA ASP A 257 -0.82 -10.66 -19.34
C ASP A 257 0.17 -10.95 -18.22
N ILE A 258 0.14 -10.15 -17.14
CA ILE A 258 1.15 -10.17 -16.09
C ILE A 258 0.49 -10.13 -14.70
N ILE A 259 0.91 -11.04 -13.82
CA ILE A 259 0.69 -10.94 -12.38
C ILE A 259 1.95 -10.39 -11.73
N SER A 260 1.81 -9.22 -11.11
CA SER A 260 2.79 -8.69 -10.17
C SER A 260 2.43 -9.20 -8.77
N ILE A 261 3.12 -10.21 -8.29
CA ILE A 261 2.93 -10.83 -6.97
C ILE A 261 3.08 -9.74 -5.90
N GLY A 262 2.00 -9.54 -5.14
CA GLY A 262 1.95 -8.76 -3.91
C GLY A 262 2.53 -9.56 -2.76
N SER A 263 3.82 -9.85 -2.85
CA SER A 263 4.57 -10.57 -1.84
C SER A 263 4.53 -9.83 -0.51
N SER A 264 4.48 -10.59 0.58
CA SER A 264 4.37 -10.01 1.90
C SER A 264 5.59 -9.20 2.31
N GLN A 265 5.46 -8.38 3.36
CA GLN A 265 6.59 -7.65 3.91
C GLN A 265 7.70 -8.60 4.41
N LEU A 266 7.33 -9.74 4.98
CA LEU A 266 8.29 -10.75 5.42
C LEU A 266 8.93 -11.49 4.25
N THR A 267 8.18 -11.78 3.18
CA THR A 267 8.77 -12.32 1.93
C THR A 267 9.85 -11.38 1.38
N GLN A 268 9.65 -10.06 1.45
CA GLN A 268 10.62 -9.08 0.94
C GLN A 268 11.81 -8.88 1.89
N SER A 269 11.56 -8.82 3.20
CA SER A 269 12.58 -8.42 4.18
C SER A 269 13.33 -9.59 4.82
N ASP A 270 12.74 -10.79 4.85
CA ASP A 270 13.28 -11.94 5.56
C ASP A 270 12.96 -13.28 4.89
N PHE A 271 13.03 -13.35 3.56
CA PHE A 271 12.78 -14.58 2.79
C PHE A 271 13.59 -15.78 3.33
N GLY A 272 12.93 -16.92 3.51
CA GLY A 272 13.52 -18.16 4.04
C GLY A 272 13.96 -18.10 5.51
N GLY A 273 13.68 -17.01 6.24
CA GLY A 273 14.02 -16.84 7.66
C GLY A 273 13.00 -17.46 8.61
N ASP A 274 13.25 -17.34 9.91
CA ASP A 274 12.29 -17.72 10.96
C ASP A 274 11.29 -16.57 11.19
N TRP A 275 10.00 -16.88 10.99
CA TRP A 275 8.89 -15.94 11.06
C TRP A 275 7.98 -16.16 12.28
N ASP A 276 8.25 -17.15 13.15
CA ASP A 276 7.29 -17.57 14.21
C ASP A 276 6.88 -16.45 15.18
N SER A 277 7.77 -15.47 15.38
CA SER A 277 7.53 -14.30 16.25
C SER A 277 7.27 -13.00 15.48
N LYS A 278 7.20 -13.05 14.14
CA LYS A 278 7.10 -11.87 13.29
C LYS A 278 5.69 -11.69 12.78
N VAL A 279 5.19 -10.47 12.89
CA VAL A 279 3.89 -10.10 12.33
C VAL A 279 4.08 -9.77 10.85
N ASN A 280 3.21 -10.34 10.01
CA ASN A 280 3.24 -10.07 8.58
C ASN A 280 2.46 -8.78 8.26
N GLY A 281 3.12 -7.82 7.61
CA GLY A 281 2.52 -6.55 7.23
C GLY A 281 1.63 -6.60 5.98
N GLY A 282 0.87 -7.67 5.79
CA GLY A 282 0.04 -7.90 4.61
C GLY A 282 0.79 -8.45 3.38
N GLY A 283 0.02 -8.90 2.37
CA GLY A 283 0.51 -9.55 1.15
C GLY A 283 0.79 -11.06 1.30
N VAL A 284 0.99 -11.73 0.17
CA VAL A 284 1.13 -13.20 0.12
C VAL A 284 2.43 -13.65 0.79
N PRO A 285 2.38 -14.47 1.85
CA PRO A 285 3.55 -14.83 2.63
C PRO A 285 4.31 -16.03 2.02
N ILE A 286 4.80 -15.84 0.80
CA ILE A 286 5.65 -16.82 0.10
C ILE A 286 7.01 -16.88 0.83
N HIS A 287 7.38 -18.07 1.29
CA HIS A 287 8.53 -18.29 2.16
C HIS A 287 9.67 -19.07 1.49
N SER A 288 9.38 -19.83 0.45
CA SER A 288 10.35 -20.74 -0.18
C SER A 288 10.40 -20.67 -1.72
N PRO A 289 11.52 -21.07 -2.35
CA PRO A 289 11.62 -21.21 -3.81
C PRO A 289 10.57 -22.16 -4.41
N GLU A 290 10.24 -23.24 -3.70
CA GLU A 290 9.21 -24.20 -4.10
C GLU A 290 7.83 -23.55 -4.23
N GLU A 291 7.44 -22.69 -3.29
CA GLU A 291 6.17 -21.97 -3.38
C GLU A 291 6.15 -21.00 -4.57
N TYR A 292 7.28 -20.37 -4.90
CA TYR A 292 7.40 -19.58 -6.13
C TYR A 292 7.23 -20.44 -7.38
N ARG A 293 7.82 -21.65 -7.44
CA ARG A 293 7.60 -22.60 -8.56
C ARG A 293 6.13 -23.02 -8.67
N MET A 294 5.44 -23.22 -7.54
CA MET A 294 4.00 -23.52 -7.55
C MET A 294 3.20 -22.36 -8.16
N VAL A 295 3.56 -21.11 -7.87
CA VAL A 295 2.92 -19.92 -8.47
C VAL A 295 3.19 -19.87 -9.97
N TRP A 296 4.41 -20.16 -10.42
CA TRP A 296 4.73 -20.24 -11.86
C TRP A 296 3.84 -21.22 -12.58
N GLU A 297 3.78 -22.48 -12.13
CA GLU A 297 2.96 -23.52 -12.74
C GLU A 297 1.47 -23.14 -12.77
N ALA A 298 0.96 -22.54 -11.70
CA ALA A 298 -0.43 -22.08 -11.61
C ALA A 298 -0.74 -20.90 -12.54
N SER A 299 0.26 -20.07 -12.85
CA SER A 299 0.07 -18.80 -13.55
C SER A 299 0.05 -18.91 -15.07
N ARG A 300 0.51 -20.03 -15.64
CA ARG A 300 0.71 -20.16 -17.09
C ARG A 300 -0.61 -19.93 -17.84
N PRO A 301 -0.61 -19.11 -18.92
CA PRO A 301 0.54 -18.54 -19.63
C PRO A 301 0.93 -17.11 -19.20
N LEU A 302 0.45 -16.62 -18.05
CA LEU A 302 0.76 -15.27 -17.57
C LEU A 302 2.25 -15.10 -17.28
N PHE A 303 2.74 -13.87 -17.45
CA PHE A 303 4.04 -13.48 -16.92
C PHE A 303 3.95 -13.26 -15.41
N LEU A 304 5.03 -13.62 -14.71
CA LEU A 304 5.19 -13.33 -13.29
C LEU A 304 6.25 -12.28 -13.02
N ARG A 305 5.96 -11.45 -12.03
CA ARG A 305 6.83 -10.41 -11.49
C ARG A 305 6.64 -10.33 -10.00
N THR A 306 7.68 -10.04 -9.24
CA THR A 306 7.59 -9.72 -7.81
C THR A 306 8.47 -8.51 -7.52
N TYR A 307 8.21 -7.82 -6.40
CA TYR A 307 9.15 -6.81 -5.92
C TYR A 307 10.45 -7.46 -5.49
N ALA A 308 11.55 -6.72 -5.63
CA ALA A 308 12.83 -7.13 -5.09
C ALA A 308 12.78 -7.23 -3.56
N GLY A 309 13.56 -8.16 -3.00
CA GLY A 309 13.77 -8.18 -1.56
C GLY A 309 14.58 -6.97 -1.08
N THR A 310 14.62 -6.79 0.23
CA THR A 310 15.34 -5.68 0.87
C THR A 310 16.65 -6.11 1.52
N ARG A 311 16.94 -7.42 1.47
CA ARG A 311 18.22 -8.06 1.78
C ARG A 311 18.54 -9.11 0.73
N ASP A 312 19.82 -9.48 0.59
CA ASP A 312 20.28 -10.56 -0.31
C ASP A 312 19.76 -10.41 -1.75
N ILE A 313 19.68 -9.16 -2.23
CA ILE A 313 18.96 -8.77 -3.45
C ILE A 313 19.47 -9.53 -4.69
N PRO A 314 20.79 -9.67 -4.93
CA PRO A 314 21.31 -10.47 -6.05
C PRO A 314 20.93 -11.95 -5.98
N ALA A 315 20.89 -12.54 -4.78
CA ALA A 315 20.53 -13.94 -4.60
C ALA A 315 19.05 -14.18 -4.87
N LEU A 316 18.18 -13.30 -4.35
CA LEU A 316 16.74 -13.35 -4.63
C LEU A 316 16.45 -13.15 -6.12
N ALA A 317 17.13 -12.23 -6.79
CA ALA A 317 16.98 -12.03 -8.23
C ALA A 317 17.32 -13.30 -9.03
N ARG A 318 18.40 -14.02 -8.68
CA ARG A 318 18.73 -15.33 -9.26
C ARG A 318 17.63 -16.36 -9.04
N MET A 319 17.13 -16.44 -7.81
CA MET A 319 16.03 -17.36 -7.47
C MET A 319 14.76 -17.04 -8.26
N TYR A 320 14.40 -15.77 -8.45
CA TYR A 320 13.23 -15.39 -9.26
C TYR A 320 13.38 -15.75 -10.74
N GLU A 321 14.59 -15.66 -11.30
CA GLU A 321 14.88 -16.14 -12.66
C GLU A 321 14.69 -17.67 -12.76
N GLU A 322 15.12 -18.42 -11.74
CA GLU A 322 15.06 -19.89 -11.69
C GLU A 322 13.67 -20.45 -11.38
N THR A 323 12.83 -19.72 -10.64
CA THR A 323 11.57 -20.26 -10.08
C THR A 323 10.32 -19.74 -10.76
N ILE A 324 10.27 -18.45 -11.07
CA ILE A 324 9.10 -17.80 -11.69
C ILE A 324 9.37 -17.29 -13.09
N HIS A 325 10.57 -17.53 -13.61
CA HIS A 325 11.05 -16.99 -14.86
C HIS A 325 10.69 -15.50 -14.99
N ILE A 326 10.95 -14.74 -13.91
CA ILE A 326 10.49 -13.36 -13.73
C ILE A 326 10.58 -12.56 -15.03
N CYS A 327 9.50 -11.93 -15.46
CA CYS A 327 9.44 -11.31 -16.79
C CYS A 327 10.29 -10.03 -16.90
N TRP A 328 10.48 -9.33 -15.79
CA TRP A 328 11.48 -8.28 -15.61
C TRP A 328 11.71 -8.00 -14.13
N HIS A 329 12.89 -7.48 -13.80
CA HIS A 329 13.24 -7.10 -12.43
C HIS A 329 12.88 -5.64 -12.17
N ALA A 330 12.29 -5.35 -11.02
CA ALA A 330 12.02 -3.99 -10.56
C ALA A 330 12.87 -3.68 -9.33
N LEU A 331 13.77 -2.69 -9.46
CA LEU A 331 14.70 -2.31 -8.40
C LEU A 331 14.52 -0.85 -7.99
N SER A 332 14.57 -0.59 -6.69
CA SER A 332 14.35 0.74 -6.13
C SER A 332 15.63 1.25 -5.48
N LEU A 333 16.54 1.76 -6.31
CA LEU A 333 17.95 2.03 -5.98
C LEU A 333 18.18 2.78 -4.66
N TRP A 334 17.35 3.80 -4.35
CA TRP A 334 17.48 4.64 -3.15
C TRP A 334 16.50 4.29 -2.02
N TRP A 335 15.60 3.34 -2.24
CA TRP A 335 14.48 3.04 -1.34
C TRP A 335 14.58 1.62 -0.78
N PHE A 336 13.63 1.27 0.09
CA PHE A 336 13.54 -0.04 0.73
C PHE A 336 14.77 -0.40 1.57
N ASN A 337 15.22 0.56 2.37
CA ASN A 337 16.42 0.47 3.18
C ASN A 337 16.21 1.20 4.52
N ARG A 338 17.27 1.47 5.28
CA ARG A 338 17.14 2.14 6.59
C ARG A 338 16.57 3.55 6.52
N LEU A 339 16.74 4.25 5.39
CA LEU A 339 16.26 5.62 5.21
C LEU A 339 14.74 5.71 5.27
N ASP A 340 14.03 4.70 4.75
CA ASP A 340 12.58 4.61 4.79
C ASP A 340 12.06 3.52 5.73
N GLY A 341 12.94 2.92 6.55
CA GLY A 341 12.59 1.91 7.55
C GLY A 341 12.16 0.55 6.97
N ARG A 342 12.40 0.31 5.67
CA ARG A 342 11.86 -0.87 4.96
C ARG A 342 12.90 -1.95 4.64
N GLY A 343 14.16 -1.73 5.00
CA GLY A 343 15.22 -2.72 4.82
C GLY A 343 16.40 -2.51 5.78
N PRO A 344 17.23 -3.54 5.96
CA PRO A 344 18.33 -3.52 6.92
C PRO A 344 19.55 -2.72 6.46
N TYR A 345 19.72 -2.51 5.16
CA TYR A 345 20.90 -1.84 4.61
C TYR A 345 20.85 -0.32 4.77
N ASP A 346 22.00 0.32 4.94
CA ASP A 346 22.13 1.74 4.64
C ASP A 346 22.03 1.98 3.11
N VAL A 347 21.84 3.24 2.70
CA VAL A 347 21.66 3.61 1.29
C VAL A 347 22.84 3.17 0.42
N TYR A 348 24.07 3.28 0.91
CA TYR A 348 25.26 2.95 0.13
C TYR A 348 25.41 1.44 -0.08
N THR A 349 25.18 0.65 0.98
CA THR A 349 25.14 -0.81 0.90
C THR A 349 24.00 -1.29 0.00
N ASN A 350 22.82 -0.68 0.12
CA ASN A 350 21.68 -0.95 -0.75
C ASN A 350 22.00 -0.70 -2.23
N LEU A 351 22.66 0.42 -2.54
CA LEU A 351 23.09 0.73 -3.91
C LEU A 351 24.08 -0.29 -4.45
N LYS A 352 25.03 -0.78 -3.64
CA LYS A 352 25.96 -1.84 -4.06
C LYS A 352 25.24 -3.14 -4.43
N GLN A 353 24.31 -3.58 -3.60
CA GLN A 353 23.47 -4.76 -3.86
C GLN A 353 22.71 -4.60 -5.17
N HIS A 354 22.05 -3.47 -5.36
CA HIS A 354 21.32 -3.17 -6.59
C HIS A 354 22.20 -3.13 -7.84
N ILE A 355 23.41 -2.53 -7.77
CA ILE A 355 24.35 -2.49 -8.89
C ILE A 355 24.83 -3.90 -9.25
N GLU A 356 25.12 -4.75 -8.26
CA GLU A 356 25.44 -6.15 -8.48
C GLU A 356 24.28 -6.89 -9.17
N THR A 357 23.04 -6.68 -8.69
CA THR A 357 21.84 -7.25 -9.30
C THR A 357 21.66 -6.79 -10.74
N ILE A 358 21.83 -5.50 -11.05
CA ILE A 358 21.75 -4.97 -12.42
C ILE A 358 22.76 -5.65 -13.35
N ARG A 359 23.99 -5.88 -12.89
CA ARG A 359 25.01 -6.60 -13.66
C ARG A 359 24.60 -8.03 -13.96
N TYR A 360 23.97 -8.71 -13.01
CA TYR A 360 23.40 -10.03 -13.23
C TYR A 360 22.25 -9.99 -14.26
N ILE A 361 21.28 -9.09 -14.08
CA ILE A 361 20.12 -8.92 -14.99
C ILE A 361 20.58 -8.63 -16.42
N ALA A 362 21.64 -7.84 -16.60
CA ALA A 362 22.21 -7.56 -17.91
C ALA A 362 22.61 -8.83 -18.69
N GLY A 363 22.91 -9.93 -17.99
CA GLY A 363 23.21 -11.25 -18.54
C GLY A 363 22.00 -12.16 -18.75
N THR A 364 20.81 -11.85 -18.20
CA THR A 364 19.62 -12.73 -18.32
C THR A 364 18.77 -12.46 -19.56
N ASN A 365 19.13 -11.44 -20.35
CA ASN A 365 18.36 -10.97 -21.51
C ASN A 365 16.90 -10.58 -21.16
N LYS A 366 16.68 -10.15 -19.92
CA LYS A 366 15.39 -9.64 -19.45
C LYS A 366 15.43 -8.14 -19.19
N LEU A 367 14.24 -7.54 -19.18
CA LEU A 367 14.10 -6.12 -18.95
C LEU A 367 14.40 -5.77 -17.48
N PHE A 368 14.83 -4.53 -17.28
CA PHE A 368 15.04 -3.94 -15.97
C PHE A 368 14.16 -2.68 -15.85
N GLU A 369 13.35 -2.64 -14.79
CA GLU A 369 12.56 -1.46 -14.40
C GLU A 369 13.26 -0.74 -13.25
N ALA A 370 13.78 0.44 -13.54
CA ALA A 370 14.25 1.37 -12.53
C ALA A 370 13.05 2.02 -11.83
N ASN A 371 12.67 1.42 -10.71
CA ASN A 371 11.58 1.87 -9.89
C ASN A 371 12.10 3.02 -8.98
N VAL A 372 12.39 4.18 -9.57
CA VAL A 372 13.01 5.31 -8.83
C VAL A 372 12.20 6.59 -8.90
N SER A 373 11.99 7.14 -10.09
CA SER A 373 11.34 8.45 -10.27
C SER A 373 9.94 8.46 -9.67
N HIS A 374 9.19 7.39 -9.88
CA HIS A 374 7.87 7.20 -9.29
C HIS A 374 7.88 7.24 -7.74
N HIS A 375 8.94 6.76 -7.06
CA HIS A 375 9.04 6.81 -5.61
C HIS A 375 9.36 8.22 -5.09
N PHE A 376 10.08 9.03 -5.87
CA PHE A 376 10.28 10.45 -5.57
C PHE A 376 8.97 11.23 -5.77
N ALA A 377 8.28 11.05 -6.89
CA ALA A 377 6.96 11.67 -7.11
C ALA A 377 5.95 11.27 -6.03
N PHE A 378 5.90 9.99 -5.65
CA PHE A 378 5.04 9.53 -4.54
C PHE A 378 5.35 10.16 -3.19
N ARG A 379 6.52 10.78 -3.03
CA ARG A 379 6.94 11.48 -1.82
C ARG A 379 6.95 13.00 -1.99
N GLY A 380 6.26 13.51 -3.02
CA GLY A 380 6.08 14.95 -3.24
C GLY A 380 7.30 15.66 -3.82
N ALA A 381 8.19 14.94 -4.50
CA ALA A 381 9.30 15.58 -5.20
C ALA A 381 8.81 16.37 -6.42
N ASP A 382 9.60 17.38 -6.80
CA ASP A 382 9.36 18.20 -8.00
C ASP A 382 9.70 17.45 -9.30
N ASP A 383 9.22 17.99 -10.42
CA ASP A 383 9.43 17.42 -11.75
C ASP A 383 10.92 17.29 -12.15
N VAL A 384 11.78 18.21 -11.69
CA VAL A 384 13.22 18.14 -11.98
C VAL A 384 13.82 16.94 -11.26
N THR A 385 13.47 16.73 -9.98
CA THR A 385 13.89 15.54 -9.22
C THR A 385 13.39 14.25 -9.88
N TYR A 386 12.15 14.23 -10.39
CA TYR A 386 11.61 13.08 -11.13
C TYR A 386 12.46 12.77 -12.39
N ILE A 387 12.75 13.78 -13.21
CA ILE A 387 13.50 13.62 -14.47
C ILE A 387 14.95 13.22 -14.20
N VAL A 388 15.62 13.91 -13.27
CA VAL A 388 17.04 13.63 -12.95
C VAL A 388 17.21 12.22 -12.40
N SER A 389 16.33 11.80 -11.48
CA SER A 389 16.41 10.45 -10.90
C SER A 389 16.17 9.36 -11.95
N ALA A 390 15.24 9.57 -12.89
CA ALA A 390 15.04 8.68 -14.04
C ALA A 390 16.28 8.61 -14.95
N TYR A 391 16.87 9.76 -15.28
CA TYR A 391 18.09 9.84 -16.10
C TYR A 391 19.26 9.11 -15.46
N LEU A 392 19.51 9.31 -14.16
CA LEU A 392 20.59 8.65 -13.45
C LEU A 392 20.41 7.13 -13.41
N ALA A 393 19.18 6.65 -13.16
CA ALA A 393 18.90 5.23 -13.15
C ALA A 393 19.07 4.61 -14.56
N ALA A 394 18.62 5.28 -15.61
CA ALA A 394 18.83 4.85 -16.99
C ALA A 394 20.32 4.84 -17.36
N LYS A 395 21.08 5.85 -16.95
CA LYS A 395 22.53 5.92 -17.18
C LYS A 395 23.28 4.80 -16.46
N LEU A 396 22.86 4.43 -15.26
CA LEU A 396 23.42 3.30 -14.51
C LEU A 396 23.10 1.96 -15.19
N ALA A 397 21.88 1.80 -15.69
CA ALA A 397 21.42 0.58 -16.34
C ALA A 397 21.95 0.38 -17.76
N LYS A 398 22.43 1.46 -18.39
CA LYS A 398 22.96 1.42 -19.76
C LYS A 398 24.20 0.53 -19.80
N LYS A 399 24.14 -0.50 -20.63
CA LYS A 399 25.25 -1.41 -20.95
C LYS A 399 26.45 -0.68 -21.52
#